data_AF-A0A182X9X0-F1
#
_entry.id   AF-A0A182X9X0-F1
#
_cell.length_a   1.000
_cell.length_b   1.000
_cell.length_c   1.000
_cell.angle_alpha   90.00
_cell.angle_beta   90.00
_cell.angle_gamma   90.00
#
_symmetry.space_group_name_H-M   'P 1'
#
loop_
_entity.id
_entity.type
_entity.pdbx_description
1 polymer ?
#
loop_
_entity_poly.entity_id
_entity_poly.type
_entity_poly.pdbx_seq_one_letter_code
_entity_poly.pdbx_strand_id
1 'polypeptide(L)'
;MEQTKRCGLFFLFLSCILVFKLANGDCGCNKLKRNAEGEEQPKERVIFPADATQHSHSDGADRPPESLLDLVEHSKRFEDMSLIPGGEYVIGTNEPIFVKDRESPARPATIRDFYLDQYEVSNAQFKAFVDQTGYVTEAEKFGDSFVFQQLLSEAVRQQYEDFRVAAAPWWYKVRGASWQHPEGDVSRDISDRLDHPVVHVSWNDAVAYCAWKGKRLPTEAEWEAACRGGRKQKLFPWGNKLMPKERHMMNIWQGEFPDSNLREDGYETTCPVTSFRQNPFELYNIVGNVWEWTADLWDAKDAAIERKPGSDPPNRVKKGGSYLCHESYCYRYRCAARSQNTEDSSAGNLGFRCAADAD
;
A
#
# COMPACT_ATOMS: atom_id res chain seq x y z
N MET A 1 16.75 72.34 -49.64
CA MET A 1 17.32 71.07 -50.15
C MET A 1 16.70 69.96 -49.31
N GLU A 2 15.45 69.59 -49.62
CA GLU A 2 15.08 68.53 -50.58
C GLU A 2 15.33 67.14 -49.99
N GLN A 3 14.27 66.53 -49.42
CA GLN A 3 13.37 65.52 -50.03
C GLN A 3 13.75 64.15 -49.43
N THR A 4 12.86 63.31 -48.91
CA THR A 4 11.76 62.71 -49.68
C THR A 4 10.81 61.88 -48.76
N LYS A 5 9.50 62.21 -48.81
CA LYS A 5 8.25 61.38 -48.74
C LYS A 5 7.90 60.61 -47.43
N ARG A 6 6.79 60.89 -46.70
CA ARG A 6 5.32 60.79 -46.99
C ARG A 6 4.93 59.40 -47.49
N CYS A 7 3.86 58.69 -47.11
CA CYS A 7 2.53 58.84 -46.50
C CYS A 7 2.12 57.39 -46.07
N GLY A 8 1.08 57.05 -45.33
CA GLY A 8 -0.15 57.71 -44.93
C GLY A 8 -1.12 56.63 -44.42
N LEU A 9 -1.90 57.00 -43.40
CA LEU A 9 -3.02 56.26 -42.82
C LEU A 9 -4.23 56.39 -43.74
N PHE A 10 -4.98 55.32 -44.07
CA PHE A 10 -6.39 55.44 -44.48
C PHE A 10 -7.20 54.15 -44.28
N PHE A 11 -8.43 54.38 -43.81
CA PHE A 11 -9.53 53.48 -43.41
C PHE A 11 -10.39 52.96 -44.60
N LEU A 12 -11.33 52.05 -44.26
CA LEU A 12 -12.62 51.69 -44.94
C LEU A 12 -12.52 50.69 -46.13
N PHE A 13 -13.42 49.72 -46.40
CA PHE A 13 -14.61 49.11 -45.76
C PHE A 13 -15.09 47.96 -46.70
N LEU A 14 -15.81 46.94 -46.17
CA LEU A 14 -16.74 46.01 -46.87
C LEU A 14 -16.16 45.09 -48.00
N SER A 15 -16.59 43.85 -48.29
CA SER A 15 -17.73 43.01 -47.91
C SER A 15 -17.50 41.56 -48.40
N CYS A 16 -17.82 40.58 -47.54
CA CYS A 16 -18.57 39.34 -47.78
C CYS A 16 -18.71 38.73 -49.20
N ILE A 17 -18.41 37.42 -49.31
CA ILE A 17 -19.15 36.29 -49.96
C ILE A 17 -18.19 35.08 -49.84
N LEU A 18 -18.32 34.15 -48.87
CA LEU A 18 -19.26 33.04 -48.75
C LEU A 18 -19.16 31.99 -49.88
N VAL A 19 -18.34 30.94 -49.68
CA VAL A 19 -18.65 29.60 -50.21
C VAL A 19 -18.33 28.53 -49.15
N PHE A 20 -19.42 27.89 -48.74
CA PHE A 20 -19.56 26.72 -47.89
C PHE A 20 -18.72 25.51 -48.35
N LYS A 21 -18.09 24.83 -47.38
CA LYS A 21 -18.22 23.36 -47.31
C LYS A 21 -18.47 22.95 -45.86
N LEU A 22 -19.66 22.39 -45.69
CA LEU A 22 -20.23 21.81 -44.47
C LEU A 22 -19.40 20.62 -44.00
N ALA A 23 -19.09 20.62 -42.71
CA ALA A 23 -19.03 19.43 -41.89
C ALA A 23 -19.70 19.74 -40.54
N ASN A 24 -21.03 19.89 -40.57
CA ASN A 24 -21.85 19.59 -39.39
C ASN A 24 -21.70 18.08 -39.18
N GLY A 25 -21.29 17.55 -38.02
CA GLY A 25 -21.71 17.90 -36.68
C GLY A 25 -22.47 16.69 -36.16
N ASP A 26 -21.98 16.03 -35.11
CA ASP A 26 -22.90 15.45 -34.12
C ASP A 26 -22.15 15.07 -32.84
N CYS A 27 -22.54 15.73 -31.75
CA CYS A 27 -22.26 15.32 -30.39
C CYS A 27 -23.22 14.16 -30.11
N GLY A 28 -22.80 12.93 -30.43
CA GLY A 28 -23.65 11.76 -30.52
C GLY A 28 -24.07 11.13 -29.18
N CYS A 29 -24.72 11.89 -28.30
CA CYS A 29 -25.69 11.33 -27.37
C CYS A 29 -26.99 11.03 -28.13
N ASN A 30 -27.05 9.88 -28.81
CA ASN A 30 -28.24 9.05 -29.03
C ASN A 30 -28.03 8.08 -30.21
N LYS A 31 -27.71 6.83 -29.88
CA LYS A 31 -28.22 5.65 -30.60
C LYS A 31 -28.18 4.45 -29.65
N LEU A 32 -29.18 4.42 -28.76
CA LEU A 32 -29.66 3.17 -28.18
C LEU A 32 -30.20 2.31 -29.32
N LYS A 33 -29.35 1.48 -29.92
CA LYS A 33 -29.82 0.22 -30.50
C LYS A 33 -29.82 -0.79 -29.37
N ARG A 34 -30.99 -0.93 -28.72
CA ARG A 34 -31.33 -2.12 -27.95
C ARG A 34 -31.37 -3.28 -28.93
N ASN A 35 -30.28 -4.01 -29.06
CA ASN A 35 -30.37 -5.42 -29.39
C ASN A 35 -30.65 -6.12 -28.07
N ALA A 36 -31.92 -6.44 -27.87
CA ALA A 36 -32.35 -7.36 -26.85
C ALA A 36 -32.04 -8.76 -27.37
N GLU A 37 -30.88 -9.30 -27.02
CA GLU A 37 -30.57 -10.73 -27.10
C GLU A 37 -29.33 -10.97 -26.23
N GLY A 38 -29.46 -11.91 -25.29
CA GLY A 38 -28.65 -11.98 -24.09
C GLY A 38 -27.24 -12.48 -24.32
N GLU A 39 -26.28 -11.76 -23.76
CA GLU A 39 -25.05 -12.32 -23.25
C GLU A 39 -24.91 -11.83 -21.80
N GLU A 40 -24.94 -12.76 -20.85
CA GLU A 40 -24.79 -12.49 -19.43
C GLU A 40 -23.54 -11.64 -19.20
N GLN A 41 -23.70 -10.45 -18.61
CA GLN A 41 -22.58 -9.76 -17.98
C GLN A 41 -21.93 -10.75 -17.00
N PRO A 42 -20.59 -10.91 -17.00
CA PRO A 42 -19.95 -11.88 -16.12
C PRO A 42 -20.28 -11.50 -14.69
N LYS A 43 -21.11 -12.33 -14.03
CA LYS A 43 -21.52 -12.14 -12.64
C LYS A 43 -20.25 -11.97 -11.81
N GLU A 44 -20.12 -10.78 -11.21
CA GLU A 44 -19.06 -10.42 -10.30
C GLU A 44 -19.16 -11.34 -9.08
N ARG A 45 -18.48 -12.49 -9.14
CA ARG A 45 -18.49 -13.47 -8.05
C ARG A 45 -17.49 -12.98 -7.02
N VAL A 46 -17.95 -12.11 -6.12
CA VAL A 46 -17.31 -11.99 -4.81
C VAL A 46 -17.38 -13.38 -4.19
N ILE A 47 -16.22 -13.98 -3.93
CA ILE A 47 -16.15 -15.23 -3.18
C ILE A 47 -16.52 -14.87 -1.76
N PHE A 48 -17.81 -15.02 -1.44
CA PHE A 48 -18.27 -15.09 -0.06
C PHE A 48 -18.18 -16.56 0.38
N PRO A 49 -17.89 -16.83 1.67
CA PRO A 49 -18.08 -18.16 2.22
C PRO A 49 -19.51 -18.60 1.90
N ALA A 50 -19.67 -19.78 1.29
CA ALA A 50 -20.97 -20.42 1.33
C ALA A 50 -21.33 -20.58 2.82
N ASP A 51 -22.55 -20.19 3.19
CA ASP A 51 -23.07 -20.21 4.55
C ASP A 51 -22.43 -21.32 5.41
N ALA A 52 -21.65 -20.92 6.41
CA ALA A 52 -21.01 -21.81 7.38
C ALA A 52 -22.03 -22.44 8.35
N THR A 53 -23.23 -22.77 7.88
CA THR A 53 -24.33 -23.33 8.68
C THR A 53 -24.91 -24.63 8.12
N GLN A 54 -24.27 -25.29 7.13
CA GLN A 54 -24.77 -26.58 6.62
C GLN A 54 -23.74 -27.73 6.51
N HIS A 55 -22.65 -27.70 7.27
CA HIS A 55 -21.87 -28.91 7.54
C HIS A 55 -21.82 -29.22 9.03
N SER A 56 -22.99 -29.53 9.59
CA SER A 56 -23.08 -30.36 10.77
C SER A 56 -22.91 -31.83 10.37
N HIS A 57 -21.90 -32.47 10.98
CA HIS A 57 -21.73 -33.90 11.13
C HIS A 57 -21.40 -34.74 9.89
N SER A 58 -20.11 -34.97 9.67
CA SER A 58 -19.49 -36.26 9.99
C SER A 58 -18.01 -36.21 9.63
N ASP A 59 -17.14 -36.14 10.64
CA ASP A 59 -16.00 -37.06 10.73
C ASP A 59 -15.37 -36.91 12.11
N GLY A 60 -15.38 -38.02 12.84
CA GLY A 60 -14.77 -38.13 14.16
C GLY A 60 -13.28 -38.35 14.03
N ALA A 61 -12.50 -37.46 14.65
CA ALA A 61 -11.15 -37.76 15.14
C ALA A 61 -10.80 -36.77 16.28
N ASP A 62 -11.03 -37.22 17.51
CA ASP A 62 -10.14 -37.03 18.67
C ASP A 62 -9.58 -35.61 18.99
N ARG A 63 -10.41 -34.55 18.92
CA ARG A 63 -10.08 -33.28 19.59
C ARG A 63 -10.66 -33.28 21.02
N PRO A 64 -9.85 -33.11 22.08
CA PRO A 64 -10.37 -32.88 23.42
C PRO A 64 -11.22 -31.59 23.42
N PRO A 65 -12.22 -31.46 24.31
CA PRO A 65 -13.00 -30.23 24.39
C PRO A 65 -12.05 -29.07 24.72
N GLU A 66 -12.04 -28.05 23.85
CA GLU A 66 -11.27 -26.82 24.06
C GLU A 66 -11.59 -26.23 25.44
N SER A 67 -10.56 -25.92 26.21
CA SER A 67 -10.76 -25.31 27.52
C SER A 67 -11.26 -23.87 27.34
N LEU A 68 -11.93 -23.32 28.36
CA LEU A 68 -12.37 -21.91 28.33
C LEU A 68 -11.20 -20.95 28.14
N LEU A 69 -10.01 -21.31 28.61
CA LEU A 69 -8.78 -20.54 28.40
C LEU A 69 -8.37 -20.56 26.93
N ASP A 70 -8.41 -21.73 26.28
CA ASP A 70 -8.09 -21.86 24.86
C ASP A 70 -9.05 -21.03 23.99
N LEU A 71 -10.34 -21.01 24.32
CA LEU A 71 -11.34 -20.18 23.64
C LEU A 71 -11.09 -18.68 23.82
N VAL A 72 -10.72 -18.25 25.03
CA VAL A 72 -10.39 -16.84 25.32
C VAL A 72 -9.10 -16.43 24.61
N GLU A 73 -8.08 -17.29 24.61
CA GLU A 73 -6.84 -17.03 23.89
C GLU A 73 -7.06 -17.01 22.37
N HIS A 74 -7.84 -17.94 21.83
CA HIS A 74 -8.23 -17.97 20.42
C HIS A 74 -8.98 -16.67 20.04
N SER A 75 -10.00 -16.28 20.80
CA SER A 75 -10.75 -15.04 20.56
C SER A 75 -9.85 -13.81 20.59
N LYS A 76 -8.87 -13.74 21.49
CA LYS A 76 -7.93 -12.61 21.58
C LYS A 76 -6.90 -12.62 20.45
N ARG A 77 -6.50 -13.79 19.97
CA ARG A 77 -5.55 -13.95 18.87
C ARG A 77 -6.13 -13.44 17.55
N PHE A 78 -7.41 -13.71 17.31
CA PHE A 78 -8.12 -13.33 16.09
C PHE A 78 -8.98 -12.07 16.25
N GLU A 79 -8.89 -11.38 17.39
CA GLU A 79 -9.48 -10.05 17.59
C GLU A 79 -8.92 -9.09 16.53
N ASP A 80 -9.82 -8.35 15.87
CA ASP A 80 -9.53 -7.45 14.75
C ASP A 80 -8.82 -8.09 13.54
N MET A 81 -9.02 -9.40 13.32
CA MET A 81 -8.60 -10.09 12.10
C MET A 81 -9.79 -10.46 11.23
N SER A 82 -9.60 -10.39 9.92
CA SER A 82 -10.57 -10.88 8.93
C SER A 82 -10.18 -12.26 8.45
N LEU A 83 -11.15 -13.18 8.46
CA LEU A 83 -11.03 -14.47 7.77
C LEU A 83 -11.05 -14.22 6.25
N ILE A 84 -9.94 -14.58 5.60
CA ILE A 84 -9.79 -14.52 4.15
C ILE A 84 -10.09 -15.92 3.60
N PRO A 85 -11.12 -16.07 2.74
CA PRO A 85 -11.47 -17.38 2.20
C PRO A 85 -10.35 -17.95 1.33
N GLY A 86 -10.04 -19.21 1.55
CA GLY A 86 -9.21 -20.02 0.69
C GLY A 86 -9.84 -20.23 -0.68
N GLY A 87 -9.00 -20.54 -1.65
CA GLY A 87 -9.42 -20.82 -3.02
C GLY A 87 -8.35 -20.49 -4.05
N GLU A 88 -8.79 -20.45 -5.30
CA GLU A 88 -7.95 -20.16 -6.46
C GLU A 88 -7.93 -18.65 -6.75
N TYR A 89 -6.77 -18.04 -6.56
CA TYR A 89 -6.51 -16.63 -6.83
C TYR A 89 -5.58 -16.46 -8.04
N VAL A 90 -5.56 -15.26 -8.61
CA VAL A 90 -4.57 -14.87 -9.62
C VAL A 90 -3.73 -13.73 -9.07
N ILE A 91 -2.45 -14.02 -8.84
CA ILE A 91 -1.45 -13.11 -8.28
C ILE A 91 -0.61 -12.50 -9.40
N GLY A 92 -0.23 -11.23 -9.27
CA GLY A 92 0.46 -10.47 -10.31
C GLY A 92 -0.47 -10.00 -11.43
N THR A 93 0.13 -9.56 -12.53
CA THR A 93 -0.56 -9.04 -13.72
C THR A 93 0.26 -9.34 -14.98
N ASN A 94 -0.40 -9.50 -16.13
CA ASN A 94 0.29 -9.56 -17.42
C ASN A 94 0.55 -8.17 -18.03
N GLU A 95 0.11 -7.11 -17.35
CA GLU A 95 0.26 -5.71 -17.75
C GLU A 95 1.05 -4.97 -16.65
N PRO A 96 2.36 -5.25 -16.49
CA PRO A 96 3.16 -4.61 -15.45
C PRO A 96 3.42 -3.13 -15.79
N ILE A 97 3.23 -2.24 -14.82
CA ILE A 97 3.60 -0.82 -14.99
C ILE A 97 5.11 -0.65 -14.92
N PHE A 98 5.74 -1.28 -13.93
CA PHE A 98 7.18 -1.30 -13.77
C PHE A 98 7.71 -2.72 -14.03
N VAL A 99 8.23 -2.97 -15.24
CA VAL A 99 8.75 -4.29 -15.63
C VAL A 99 9.83 -4.80 -14.65
N LYS A 100 10.65 -3.89 -14.11
CA LYS A 100 11.71 -4.22 -13.15
C LYS A 100 11.19 -4.83 -11.84
N ASP A 101 9.94 -4.56 -11.48
CA ASP A 101 9.34 -5.05 -10.24
C ASP A 101 8.81 -6.48 -10.37
N ARG A 102 8.83 -7.06 -11.59
CA ARG A 102 8.42 -8.44 -11.85
C ARG A 102 6.97 -8.70 -11.40
N GLU A 103 6.07 -7.74 -11.62
CA GLU A 103 4.62 -7.92 -11.38
C GLU A 103 4.02 -9.00 -12.31
N SER A 104 4.68 -9.26 -13.45
CA SER A 104 4.33 -10.29 -14.43
C SER A 104 5.16 -11.57 -14.28
N PRO A 105 4.62 -12.74 -14.68
CA PRO A 105 3.29 -12.95 -15.23
C PRO A 105 2.20 -13.03 -14.15
N ALA A 106 0.95 -12.81 -14.55
CA ALA A 106 -0.20 -13.22 -13.76
C ALA A 106 -0.17 -14.75 -13.60
N ARG A 107 -0.23 -15.23 -12.36
CA ARG A 107 -0.07 -16.64 -12.02
C ARG A 107 -1.20 -17.13 -11.10
N PRO A 108 -1.77 -18.32 -11.34
CA PRO A 108 -2.70 -18.93 -10.40
C PRO A 108 -1.97 -19.27 -9.10
N ALA A 109 -2.65 -19.11 -7.98
CA ALA A 109 -2.18 -19.49 -6.66
C ALA A 109 -3.34 -20.05 -5.83
N THR A 110 -3.15 -21.23 -5.25
CA THR A 110 -4.06 -21.82 -4.28
C THR A 110 -3.72 -21.28 -2.89
N ILE A 111 -4.65 -20.57 -2.27
CA ILE A 111 -4.53 -20.01 -0.92
C ILE A 111 -5.46 -20.81 -0.01
N ARG A 112 -5.00 -21.17 1.19
CA ARG A 112 -5.87 -21.78 2.23
C ARG A 112 -6.63 -20.69 2.97
N ASP A 113 -7.67 -21.06 3.71
CA ASP A 113 -8.25 -20.13 4.67
C ASP A 113 -7.15 -19.63 5.63
N PHE A 114 -7.16 -18.33 5.90
CA PHE A 114 -6.25 -17.70 6.86
C PHE A 114 -6.87 -16.42 7.40
N TYR A 115 -6.38 -15.96 8.53
CA TYR A 115 -6.73 -14.68 9.11
C TYR A 115 -5.69 -13.63 8.74
N LEU A 116 -6.14 -12.42 8.40
CA LEU A 116 -5.29 -11.25 8.20
C LEU A 116 -5.76 -10.10 9.10
N ASP A 117 -4.85 -9.40 9.76
CA ASP A 117 -5.19 -8.21 10.53
C ASP A 117 -5.95 -7.19 9.65
N GLN A 118 -7.07 -6.68 10.16
CA GLN A 118 -7.87 -5.65 9.48
C GLN A 118 -7.09 -4.36 9.26
N TYR A 119 -6.19 -4.06 10.19
CA TYR A 119 -5.43 -2.83 10.31
C TYR A 119 -3.93 -3.10 10.20
N GLU A 120 -3.17 -2.09 9.80
CA GLU A 120 -1.73 -2.07 10.05
C GLU A 120 -1.46 -2.11 11.57
N VAL A 121 -0.31 -2.63 11.99
CA VAL A 121 0.07 -2.60 13.41
C VAL A 121 0.25 -1.14 13.83
N SER A 122 -0.50 -0.71 14.84
CA SER A 122 -0.45 0.66 15.36
C SER A 122 0.73 0.90 16.31
N ASN A 123 1.07 2.17 16.50
CA ASN A 123 2.03 2.60 17.51
C ASN A 123 1.67 2.12 18.93
N ALA A 124 0.39 2.15 19.32
CA ALA A 124 -0.08 1.64 20.61
C ALA A 124 0.20 0.14 20.78
N GLN A 125 -0.10 -0.64 19.74
CA GLN A 125 0.12 -2.08 19.74
C GLN A 125 1.61 -2.43 19.79
N PHE A 126 2.43 -1.77 18.97
CA PHE A 126 3.87 -1.98 18.97
C PHE A 126 4.53 -1.52 20.28
N LYS A 127 4.05 -0.42 20.87
CA LYS A 127 4.48 0.01 22.20
C LYS A 127 4.22 -1.07 23.25
N ALA A 128 3.04 -1.71 23.23
CA ALA A 128 2.74 -2.79 24.17
C ALA A 128 3.69 -3.99 24.03
N PHE A 129 4.12 -4.30 22.79
CA PHE A 129 5.14 -5.31 22.53
C PHE A 129 6.49 -4.92 23.16
N VAL A 130 6.96 -3.69 22.89
CA VAL A 130 8.23 -3.20 23.42
C VAL A 130 8.22 -3.14 24.95
N ASP A 131 7.16 -2.60 25.55
CA ASP A 131 7.01 -2.48 27.00
C ASP A 131 7.06 -3.85 27.71
N GLN A 132 6.50 -4.90 27.10
CA GLN A 132 6.43 -6.24 27.69
C GLN A 132 7.70 -7.08 27.49
N THR A 133 8.45 -6.81 26.41
CA THR A 133 9.58 -7.66 26.00
C THR A 133 10.93 -6.98 26.19
N GLY A 134 10.97 -5.65 26.34
CA GLY A 134 12.19 -4.86 26.28
C GLY A 134 12.83 -4.89 24.89
N TYR A 135 12.05 -5.15 23.83
CA TYR A 135 12.57 -5.24 22.47
C TYR A 135 13.18 -3.91 22.01
N VAL A 136 14.32 -3.99 21.33
CA VAL A 136 15.01 -2.85 20.72
C VAL A 136 15.05 -3.09 19.21
N THR A 137 14.52 -2.15 18.44
CA THR A 137 14.42 -2.28 16.98
C THR A 137 15.77 -2.16 16.29
N GLU A 138 15.86 -2.57 15.03
CA GLU A 138 17.09 -2.39 14.26
C GLU A 138 17.44 -0.92 14.02
N ALA A 139 16.45 -0.06 13.81
CA ALA A 139 16.67 1.39 13.75
C ALA A 139 17.33 1.93 15.03
N GLU A 140 16.89 1.46 16.20
CA GLU A 140 17.48 1.85 17.48
C GLU A 140 18.90 1.29 17.67
N LYS A 141 19.15 0.05 17.23
CA LYS A 141 20.49 -0.58 17.28
C LYS A 141 21.48 0.11 16.34
N PHE A 142 21.05 0.46 15.14
CA PHE A 142 21.87 1.20 14.18
C PHE A 142 22.03 2.67 14.58
N GLY A 143 21.04 3.24 15.27
CA GLY A 143 21.02 4.61 15.75
C GLY A 143 20.54 5.63 14.71
N ASP A 144 19.98 5.17 13.59
CA ASP A 144 19.46 5.98 12.51
C ASP A 144 18.40 5.23 11.68
N SER A 145 17.61 5.99 10.92
CA SER A 145 16.63 5.46 9.96
C SER A 145 16.35 6.50 8.86
N PHE A 146 15.58 6.12 7.84
CA PHE A 146 15.28 6.98 6.69
C PHE A 146 14.03 7.84 6.93
N VAL A 147 14.18 9.16 6.79
CA VAL A 147 13.12 10.18 6.95
C VAL A 147 12.93 10.96 5.65
N PHE A 148 11.69 11.26 5.31
CA PHE A 148 11.34 11.99 4.09
C PHE A 148 11.55 13.51 4.26
N GLN A 149 12.03 14.17 3.20
CA GLN A 149 12.48 15.56 3.27
C GLN A 149 11.47 16.56 3.84
N GLN A 150 10.17 16.40 3.57
CA GLN A 150 9.16 17.35 4.04
C GLN A 150 8.91 17.28 5.54
N LEU A 151 9.32 16.17 6.18
CA LEU A 151 9.22 16.01 7.63
C LEU A 151 10.40 16.65 8.37
N LEU A 152 11.38 17.17 7.62
CA LEU A 152 12.60 17.75 8.16
C LEU A 152 12.62 19.26 7.94
N SER A 153 13.03 19.98 8.98
CA SER A 153 13.31 21.41 8.83
C SER A 153 14.45 21.64 7.83
N GLU A 154 14.51 22.84 7.24
CA GLU A 154 15.59 23.20 6.32
C GLU A 154 16.98 23.04 6.95
N ALA A 155 17.13 23.41 8.23
CA ALA A 155 18.38 23.25 8.97
C ALA A 155 18.82 21.78 9.07
N VAL A 156 17.87 20.87 9.33
CA VAL A 156 18.15 19.43 9.39
C VAL A 156 18.48 18.89 8.00
N ARG A 157 17.77 19.32 6.95
CA ARG A 157 18.09 18.92 5.57
C ARG A 157 19.49 19.34 5.13
N GLN A 158 19.93 20.55 5.51
CA GLN A 158 21.29 21.01 5.24
C GLN A 158 22.33 20.19 6.03
N GLN A 159 22.05 19.88 7.30
CA GLN A 159 22.94 19.06 8.13
C GLN A 159 23.16 17.64 7.55
N TYR A 160 22.13 17.04 6.96
CA TYR A 160 22.16 15.67 6.46
C TYR A 160 22.28 15.57 4.93
N GLU A 161 22.70 16.64 4.24
CA GLU A 161 22.70 16.69 2.77
C GLU A 161 23.52 15.56 2.11
N ASP A 162 24.64 15.18 2.72
CA ASP A 162 25.53 14.11 2.25
C ASP A 162 25.04 12.69 2.62
N PHE A 163 23.99 12.60 3.44
CA PHE A 163 23.41 11.33 3.93
C PHE A 163 22.09 11.00 3.23
N ARG A 164 21.93 11.47 2.01
CA ARG A 164 20.76 11.19 1.17
C ARG A 164 20.92 9.90 0.37
N VAL A 165 19.80 9.25 0.09
CA VAL A 165 19.77 8.10 -0.84
C VAL A 165 19.99 8.61 -2.27
N ALA A 166 21.08 8.22 -2.92
CA ALA A 166 21.45 8.72 -4.25
C ALA A 166 20.36 8.52 -5.32
N ALA A 167 19.66 7.39 -5.29
CA ALA A 167 18.58 7.10 -6.23
C ALA A 167 17.25 7.83 -5.90
N ALA A 168 17.14 8.42 -4.71
CA ALA A 168 15.93 9.06 -4.20
C ALA A 168 16.31 10.17 -3.19
N PRO A 169 16.79 11.33 -3.67
CA PRO A 169 17.44 12.35 -2.83
C PRO A 169 16.50 13.03 -1.82
N TRP A 170 15.21 12.74 -1.83
CA TRP A 170 14.26 13.16 -0.81
C TRP A 170 14.28 12.29 0.46
N TRP A 171 15.05 11.19 0.48
CA TRP A 171 15.26 10.35 1.66
C TRP A 171 16.57 10.67 2.35
N TYR A 172 16.49 11.03 3.63
CA TYR A 172 17.63 11.36 4.48
C TYR A 172 17.82 10.28 5.54
N LYS A 173 19.07 9.84 5.73
CA LYS A 173 19.44 8.94 6.83
C LYS A 173 19.69 9.77 8.10
N VAL A 174 18.71 9.81 9.00
CA VAL A 174 18.69 10.72 10.16
C VAL A 174 18.99 9.96 11.45
N ARG A 175 19.94 10.46 12.24
CA ARG A 175 20.26 9.86 13.56
C ARG A 175 19.13 10.08 14.54
N GLY A 176 18.86 9.07 15.35
CA GLY A 176 17.77 9.08 16.33
C GLY A 176 16.38 8.82 15.74
N ALA A 177 16.24 8.75 14.40
CA ALA A 177 14.99 8.35 13.78
C ALA A 177 14.69 6.89 14.08
N SER A 178 13.55 6.63 14.72
CA SER A 178 13.09 5.31 15.13
C SER A 178 11.57 5.28 15.22
N TRP A 179 10.99 4.15 15.61
CA TRP A 179 9.54 4.04 15.77
C TRP A 179 8.98 4.98 16.85
N GLN A 180 9.77 5.30 17.91
CA GLN A 180 9.36 6.25 18.95
C GLN A 180 9.53 7.71 18.52
N HIS A 181 10.49 7.99 17.64
CA HIS A 181 10.82 9.32 17.15
C HIS A 181 10.88 9.31 15.61
N PRO A 182 9.74 9.25 14.90
CA PRO A 182 9.73 9.02 13.45
C PRO A 182 10.47 10.08 12.63
N GLU A 183 10.48 11.34 13.09
CA GLU A 183 11.20 12.42 12.41
C GLU A 183 12.66 12.60 12.92
N GLY A 184 13.10 11.78 13.89
CA GLY A 184 14.43 11.85 14.50
C GLY A 184 14.63 12.96 15.54
N ASP A 185 13.59 13.75 15.83
CA ASP A 185 13.58 14.73 16.91
C ASP A 185 13.20 14.06 18.23
N VAL A 186 14.17 13.85 19.12
CA VAL A 186 13.95 13.21 20.43
C VAL A 186 13.05 14.00 21.37
N SER A 187 12.75 15.27 21.07
CA SER A 187 11.81 16.08 21.85
C SER A 187 10.34 15.80 21.48
N ARG A 188 10.10 15.10 20.36
CA ARG A 188 8.77 14.70 19.91
C ARG A 188 8.70 13.19 19.75
N ASP A 189 7.69 12.58 20.35
CA ASP A 189 7.44 11.15 20.24
C ASP A 189 6.09 10.86 19.56
N ILE A 190 5.69 9.60 19.59
CA ILE A 190 4.43 9.09 19.04
C ILE A 190 3.19 9.36 19.90
N SER A 191 3.28 10.14 20.98
CA SER A 191 2.16 10.34 21.92
C SER A 191 0.91 10.95 21.26
N ASP A 192 1.09 11.71 20.18
CA ASP A 192 0.00 12.34 19.41
C ASP A 192 -0.58 11.44 18.29
N ARG A 193 -0.06 10.23 18.12
CA ARG A 193 -0.36 9.34 16.98
C ARG A 193 -0.32 7.86 17.33
N LEU A 194 -0.79 7.50 18.53
CA LEU A 194 -0.81 6.12 19.01
C LEU A 194 -1.68 5.18 18.14
N ASP A 195 -2.65 5.71 17.43
CA ASP A 195 -3.54 5.00 16.49
C ASP A 195 -3.07 5.01 15.03
N HIS A 196 -1.94 5.66 14.72
CA HIS A 196 -1.28 5.59 13.43
C HIS A 196 -0.43 4.31 13.31
N PRO A 197 -0.10 3.84 12.08
CA PRO A 197 0.75 2.68 11.90
C PRO A 197 2.15 2.93 12.48
N VAL A 198 2.71 1.89 13.08
CA VAL A 198 4.13 1.91 13.45
C VAL A 198 4.99 1.95 12.18
N VAL A 199 6.01 2.81 12.20
CA VAL A 199 7.00 2.98 11.12
C VAL A 199 8.42 2.83 11.66
N HIS A 200 9.43 2.89 10.79
CA HIS A 200 10.84 2.62 11.16
C HIS A 200 11.06 1.24 11.78
N VAL A 201 10.25 0.27 11.34
CA VAL A 201 10.36 -1.14 11.72
C VAL A 201 10.92 -1.93 10.54
N SER A 202 11.96 -2.71 10.81
CA SER A 202 12.53 -3.63 9.84
C SER A 202 11.65 -4.88 9.66
N TRP A 203 12.02 -5.72 8.71
CA TRP A 203 11.36 -7.02 8.56
C TRP A 203 11.58 -7.90 9.80
N ASN A 204 12.77 -7.84 10.40
CA ASN A 204 13.09 -8.60 11.62
C ASN A 204 12.26 -8.10 12.81
N ASP A 205 12.05 -6.79 12.92
CA ASP A 205 11.18 -6.18 13.95
C ASP A 205 9.73 -6.64 13.77
N ALA A 206 9.22 -6.65 12.53
CA ALA A 206 7.88 -7.09 12.19
C ALA A 206 7.65 -8.58 12.51
N VAL A 207 8.62 -9.45 12.18
CA VAL A 207 8.56 -10.87 12.51
C VAL A 207 8.57 -11.11 14.01
N ALA A 208 9.42 -10.40 14.76
CA ALA A 208 9.48 -10.51 16.21
C ALA A 208 8.15 -10.12 16.87
N TYR A 209 7.54 -9.02 16.41
CA TYR A 209 6.22 -8.59 16.86
C TYR A 209 5.13 -9.63 16.55
N CYS A 210 5.04 -10.10 15.30
CA CYS A 210 4.01 -11.06 14.92
C CYS A 210 4.18 -12.36 15.72
N ALA A 211 5.41 -12.85 15.90
CA ALA A 211 5.69 -14.04 16.72
C ALA A 211 5.26 -13.85 18.19
N TRP A 212 5.51 -12.68 18.79
CA TRP A 212 5.04 -12.36 20.14
C TRP A 212 3.51 -12.39 20.26
N LYS A 213 2.79 -11.98 19.21
CA LYS A 213 1.32 -12.11 19.13
C LYS A 213 0.83 -13.53 18.81
N GLY A 214 1.73 -14.51 18.63
CA GLY A 214 1.35 -15.83 18.13
C GLY A 214 0.87 -15.80 16.68
N LYS A 215 1.32 -14.84 15.89
CA LYS A 215 0.98 -14.62 14.48
C LYS A 215 2.24 -14.79 13.60
N ARG A 216 2.12 -14.47 12.32
CA ARG A 216 3.22 -14.42 11.34
C ARG A 216 3.02 -13.22 10.41
N LEU A 217 4.01 -12.90 9.58
CA LEU A 217 3.75 -12.04 8.41
C LEU A 217 2.92 -12.82 7.37
N PRO A 218 2.06 -12.15 6.58
CA PRO A 218 1.45 -12.77 5.41
C PRO A 218 2.51 -13.08 4.36
N THR A 219 2.30 -14.12 3.57
CA THR A 219 3.02 -14.26 2.30
C THR A 219 2.58 -13.16 1.32
N GLU A 220 3.40 -12.87 0.31
CA GLU A 220 3.05 -11.93 -0.76
C GLU A 220 1.73 -12.34 -1.45
N ALA A 221 1.53 -13.65 -1.65
CA ALA A 221 0.34 -14.17 -2.31
C ALA A 221 -0.92 -14.03 -1.44
N GLU A 222 -0.84 -14.33 -0.15
CA GLU A 222 -1.92 -14.08 0.81
C GLU A 222 -2.28 -12.60 0.89
N TRP A 223 -1.27 -11.75 1.01
CA TRP A 223 -1.45 -10.31 1.07
C TRP A 223 -2.17 -9.78 -0.17
N GLU A 224 -1.74 -10.19 -1.37
CA GLU A 224 -2.36 -9.72 -2.61
C GLU A 224 -3.76 -10.30 -2.83
N ALA A 225 -4.00 -11.56 -2.45
CA ALA A 225 -5.34 -12.16 -2.48
C ALA A 225 -6.32 -11.39 -1.58
N ALA A 226 -5.88 -11.06 -0.36
CA ALA A 226 -6.64 -10.27 0.60
C ALA A 226 -6.86 -8.83 0.10
N CYS A 227 -5.83 -8.17 -0.43
CA CYS A 227 -5.92 -6.83 -1.03
C CYS A 227 -7.00 -6.78 -2.11
N ARG A 228 -7.06 -7.77 -2.98
CA ARG A 228 -8.03 -7.86 -4.07
C ARG A 228 -9.48 -8.02 -3.60
N GLY A 229 -9.73 -8.38 -2.34
CA GLY A 229 -11.08 -8.40 -1.77
C GLY A 229 -12.05 -9.32 -2.53
N GLY A 230 -11.56 -10.48 -2.98
CA GLY A 230 -12.32 -11.44 -3.79
C GLY A 230 -12.49 -11.06 -5.27
N ARG A 231 -11.83 -10.00 -5.76
CA ARG A 231 -11.96 -9.53 -7.15
C ARG A 231 -10.83 -10.03 -8.02
N LYS A 232 -11.15 -10.45 -9.24
CA LYS A 232 -10.15 -10.87 -10.22
C LYS A 232 -9.54 -9.67 -10.93
N GLN A 233 -8.21 -9.56 -10.88
CA GLN A 233 -7.41 -8.67 -11.73
C GLN A 233 -7.86 -7.19 -11.72
N LYS A 234 -8.23 -6.66 -10.55
CA LYS A 234 -8.46 -5.23 -10.34
C LYS A 234 -7.17 -4.52 -9.91
N LEU A 235 -7.07 -3.23 -10.24
CA LEU A 235 -5.91 -2.41 -9.86
C LEU A 235 -5.87 -2.16 -8.35
N PHE A 236 -7.01 -1.74 -7.78
CA PHE A 236 -7.19 -1.37 -6.38
C PHE A 236 -8.16 -2.34 -5.68
N PRO A 237 -8.16 -2.41 -4.34
CA PRO A 237 -9.08 -3.25 -3.57
C PRO A 237 -10.56 -3.05 -3.92
N TRP A 238 -10.95 -1.83 -4.30
CA TRP A 238 -12.32 -1.45 -4.64
C TRP A 238 -12.63 -1.48 -6.16
N GLY A 239 -11.63 -1.64 -7.03
CA GLY A 239 -11.84 -1.62 -8.48
C GLY A 239 -10.71 -0.93 -9.25
N ASN A 240 -11.04 -0.33 -10.41
CA ASN A 240 -10.03 0.26 -11.31
C ASN A 240 -10.03 1.80 -11.31
N LYS A 241 -11.06 2.45 -10.78
CA LYS A 241 -11.09 3.91 -10.65
C LYS A 241 -10.40 4.29 -9.35
N LEU A 242 -9.42 5.19 -9.42
CA LEU A 242 -8.68 5.69 -8.25
C LEU A 242 -9.63 6.29 -7.20
N MET A 243 -10.53 7.18 -7.65
CA MET A 243 -11.53 7.85 -6.83
C MET A 243 -12.96 7.45 -7.23
N PRO A 244 -13.48 6.29 -6.76
CA PRO A 244 -14.87 5.93 -6.99
C PRO A 244 -15.80 6.98 -6.35
N LYS A 245 -16.75 7.49 -7.14
CA LYS A 245 -17.68 8.57 -6.72
C LYS A 245 -16.97 9.84 -6.21
N GLU A 246 -15.81 10.17 -6.78
CA GLU A 246 -15.01 11.35 -6.42
C GLU A 246 -14.60 11.37 -4.93
N ARG A 247 -14.32 10.19 -4.36
CA ARG A 247 -13.86 10.05 -2.98
C ARG A 247 -12.48 9.43 -2.94
N HIS A 248 -11.62 9.96 -2.07
CA HIS A 248 -10.37 9.31 -1.69
C HIS A 248 -10.69 8.01 -0.93
N MET A 249 -9.97 6.95 -1.28
CA MET A 249 -10.15 5.60 -0.71
C MET A 249 -8.86 5.11 -0.02
N MET A 250 -7.83 5.93 0.01
CA MET A 250 -6.53 5.66 0.63
C MET A 250 -5.79 6.96 0.85
N ASN A 251 -4.84 6.92 1.78
CA ASN A 251 -3.86 7.97 2.02
C ASN A 251 -2.66 7.81 1.07
N ILE A 252 -2.48 8.73 0.12
CA ILE A 252 -1.38 8.78 -0.86
C ILE A 252 -1.01 10.25 -1.13
N TRP A 253 -0.07 10.53 -2.03
CA TRP A 253 0.29 11.90 -2.35
C TRP A 253 -0.72 12.54 -3.32
N GLN A 254 -1.02 13.83 -3.16
CA GLN A 254 -1.67 14.66 -4.18
C GLN A 254 -0.85 15.93 -4.41
N GLY A 255 -0.61 16.31 -5.66
CA GLY A 255 0.21 17.47 -6.01
C GLY A 255 1.54 17.09 -6.68
N GLU A 256 2.54 17.95 -6.55
CA GLU A 256 3.84 17.79 -7.18
C GLU A 256 4.82 17.12 -6.21
N PHE A 257 5.02 15.81 -6.36
CA PHE A 257 6.03 15.09 -5.60
C PHE A 257 7.45 15.51 -6.05
N PRO A 258 8.42 15.72 -5.13
CA PRO A 258 8.37 15.56 -3.67
C PRO A 258 8.14 16.88 -2.89
N ASP A 259 7.74 17.95 -3.57
CA ASP A 259 7.85 19.32 -3.04
C ASP A 259 6.53 19.89 -2.53
N SER A 260 5.38 19.44 -3.05
CA SER A 260 4.06 19.94 -2.68
C SER A 260 3.04 18.81 -2.52
N ASN A 261 2.61 18.57 -1.27
CA ASN A 261 1.48 17.69 -0.94
C ASN A 261 0.24 18.54 -0.60
N LEU A 262 -0.80 18.41 -1.41
CA LEU A 262 -2.08 19.13 -1.32
C LEU A 262 -3.00 18.58 -0.22
N ARG A 263 -2.76 17.35 0.26
CA ARG A 263 -3.52 16.72 1.36
C ARG A 263 -5.02 16.63 1.06
N GLU A 264 -5.39 16.36 -0.19
CA GLU A 264 -6.78 16.29 -0.63
C GLU A 264 -7.51 15.09 -0.01
N ASP A 265 -6.77 14.04 0.33
CA ASP A 265 -7.29 12.89 1.10
C ASP A 265 -7.42 13.14 2.61
N GLY A 266 -6.97 14.31 3.09
CA GLY A 266 -7.05 14.74 4.49
C GLY A 266 -5.78 14.52 5.31
N TYR A 267 -4.71 13.94 4.75
CA TYR A 267 -3.51 13.59 5.50
C TYR A 267 -2.22 14.10 4.83
N GLU A 268 -1.30 14.63 5.65
CA GLU A 268 0.04 15.02 5.21
C GLU A 268 1.04 13.86 5.32
N THR A 269 0.90 13.06 6.37
CA THR A 269 1.78 11.95 6.72
C THR A 269 0.97 10.66 6.78
N THR A 270 1.22 9.78 7.75
CA THR A 270 0.35 8.63 8.01
C THR A 270 -1.03 9.10 8.52
N CYS A 271 -2.01 8.21 8.43
CA CYS A 271 -3.35 8.36 8.99
C CYS A 271 -3.63 7.25 10.01
N PRO A 272 -4.65 7.40 10.88
CA PRO A 272 -5.06 6.32 11.79
C PRO A 272 -5.32 5.02 11.03
N VAL A 273 -4.91 3.88 11.60
CA VAL A 273 -4.97 2.58 10.93
C VAL A 273 -6.41 2.15 10.58
N THR A 274 -7.41 2.72 11.26
CA THR A 274 -8.85 2.51 11.05
C THR A 274 -9.45 3.37 9.94
N SER A 275 -8.64 4.22 9.29
CA SER A 275 -9.08 5.06 8.18
C SER A 275 -9.27 4.24 6.90
N PHE A 276 -10.17 4.67 6.03
CA PHE A 276 -10.42 4.07 4.72
C PHE A 276 -10.66 2.55 4.72
N ARG A 277 -11.92 2.11 4.88
CA ARG A 277 -12.31 0.72 4.59
C ARG A 277 -12.26 0.47 3.08
N GLN A 278 -11.44 -0.47 2.63
CA GLN A 278 -11.09 -0.58 1.20
C GLN A 278 -11.78 -1.73 0.45
N ASN A 279 -12.18 -2.81 1.14
CA ASN A 279 -12.76 -3.97 0.46
C ASN A 279 -13.78 -4.75 1.32
N PRO A 280 -14.46 -5.78 0.77
CA PRO A 280 -15.43 -6.58 1.51
C PRO A 280 -14.87 -7.41 2.65
N PHE A 281 -13.56 -7.67 2.68
CA PHE A 281 -12.90 -8.38 3.78
C PHE A 281 -12.56 -7.45 4.95
N GLU A 282 -13.15 -6.25 4.99
CA GLU A 282 -12.99 -5.30 6.09
C GLU A 282 -11.54 -4.87 6.31
N LEU A 283 -10.74 -4.88 5.24
CA LEU A 283 -9.36 -4.43 5.31
C LEU A 283 -9.30 -2.91 5.12
N TYR A 284 -8.53 -2.27 5.98
CA TYR A 284 -8.27 -0.84 6.02
C TYR A 284 -6.83 -0.58 5.60
N ASN A 285 -6.63 0.48 4.82
CA ASN A 285 -5.30 0.92 4.37
C ASN A 285 -4.39 -0.17 3.77
N ILE A 286 -4.93 -1.27 3.23
CA ILE A 286 -4.10 -2.31 2.58
C ILE A 286 -3.41 -1.79 1.31
N VAL A 287 -3.88 -0.68 0.74
CA VAL A 287 -3.08 0.15 -0.17
C VAL A 287 -3.02 1.59 0.33
N GLY A 288 -1.89 2.26 0.14
CA GLY A 288 -1.62 3.59 0.71
C GLY A 288 -1.15 3.52 2.16
N ASN A 289 -1.21 4.65 2.87
CA ASN A 289 -0.74 4.81 4.26
C ASN A 289 0.72 4.38 4.47
N VAL A 290 1.04 3.16 4.90
CA VAL A 290 2.43 2.68 4.91
C VAL A 290 2.64 1.46 4.01
N TRP A 291 3.86 1.31 3.53
CA TRP A 291 4.27 0.04 2.94
C TRP A 291 4.15 -1.07 3.97
N GLU A 292 3.85 -2.28 3.52
CA GLU A 292 3.71 -3.42 4.41
C GLU A 292 4.69 -4.55 4.06
N TRP A 293 5.48 -4.98 5.05
CA TRP A 293 6.33 -6.15 4.92
C TRP A 293 5.52 -7.44 4.70
N THR A 294 6.04 -8.34 3.86
CA THR A 294 5.55 -9.72 3.73
C THR A 294 6.65 -10.73 4.03
N ALA A 295 6.30 -12.01 4.20
CA ALA A 295 7.25 -13.06 4.57
C ALA A 295 8.29 -13.37 3.46
N ASP A 296 7.91 -13.17 2.21
CA ASP A 296 8.64 -13.63 1.04
C ASP A 296 9.96 -12.89 0.81
N LEU A 297 10.95 -13.64 0.31
CA LEU A 297 12.13 -13.07 -0.32
C LEU A 297 11.75 -12.43 -1.66
N TRP A 298 12.42 -11.34 -2.02
CA TRP A 298 12.25 -10.70 -3.31
C TRP A 298 12.64 -11.61 -4.47
N ASP A 299 13.78 -12.30 -4.32
CA ASP A 299 14.28 -13.31 -5.25
C ASP A 299 14.42 -14.65 -4.51
N ALA A 300 13.67 -15.66 -4.94
CA ALA A 300 13.68 -16.98 -4.31
C ALA A 300 15.08 -17.64 -4.34
N LYS A 301 15.96 -17.22 -5.25
CA LYS A 301 17.34 -17.72 -5.31
C LYS A 301 18.15 -17.36 -4.08
N ASP A 302 17.79 -16.28 -3.38
CA ASP A 302 18.47 -15.85 -2.16
C ASP A 302 18.22 -16.81 -1.00
N ALA A 303 17.20 -17.69 -1.08
CA ALA A 303 16.91 -18.70 -0.06
C ALA A 303 17.96 -19.82 0.00
N ALA A 304 18.57 -20.16 -1.14
CA ALA A 304 19.50 -21.27 -1.28
C ALA A 304 20.97 -20.88 -1.05
N ILE A 305 21.24 -19.58 -0.88
CA ILE A 305 22.58 -19.10 -0.62
C ILE A 305 22.81 -19.21 0.89
N GLU A 306 23.62 -20.18 1.30
CA GLU A 306 24.15 -20.24 2.67
C GLU A 306 24.78 -18.87 2.97
N ARG A 307 24.17 -18.11 3.90
CA ARG A 307 24.60 -16.75 4.20
C ARG A 307 26.03 -16.80 4.71
N LYS A 308 26.96 -16.30 3.91
CA LYS A 308 28.35 -16.14 4.36
C LYS A 308 28.37 -15.12 5.49
N PRO A 309 29.12 -15.34 6.58
CA PRO A 309 29.33 -14.29 7.58
C PRO A 309 29.78 -12.99 6.90
N GLY A 310 29.02 -11.90 7.10
CA GLY A 310 29.28 -10.60 6.49
C GLY A 310 28.65 -10.36 5.10
N SER A 311 27.77 -11.24 4.60
CA SER A 311 26.96 -10.94 3.41
C SER A 311 25.85 -9.94 3.71
N ASP A 312 25.52 -9.09 2.73
CA ASP A 312 24.40 -8.16 2.82
C ASP A 312 23.09 -8.91 3.13
N PRO A 313 22.20 -8.35 3.97
CA PRO A 313 20.92 -8.97 4.26
C PRO A 313 20.06 -9.09 3.00
N PRO A 314 19.32 -10.20 2.83
CA PRO A 314 18.53 -10.41 1.62
C PRO A 314 17.37 -9.41 1.54
N ASN A 315 16.88 -9.23 0.33
CA ASN A 315 15.72 -8.39 0.07
C ASN A 315 14.42 -9.14 0.40
N ARG A 316 13.52 -8.49 1.12
CA ARG A 316 12.17 -8.96 1.43
C ARG A 316 11.14 -8.16 0.64
N VAL A 317 10.05 -8.81 0.30
CA VAL A 317 8.95 -8.16 -0.41
C VAL A 317 8.22 -7.20 0.53
N LYS A 318 7.86 -6.04 0.00
CA LYS A 318 6.87 -5.14 0.59
C LYS A 318 5.80 -4.78 -0.43
N LYS A 319 4.58 -4.53 0.06
CA LYS A 319 3.37 -4.32 -0.76
C LYS A 319 2.61 -3.06 -0.32
N GLY A 320 1.62 -2.64 -1.10
CA GLY A 320 0.64 -1.62 -0.71
C GLY A 320 0.92 -0.18 -1.13
N GLY A 321 2.19 0.22 -1.26
CA GLY A 321 2.52 1.65 -1.42
C GLY A 321 2.44 2.38 -0.08
N SER A 322 2.44 3.71 -0.08
CA SER A 322 2.41 4.52 1.14
C SER A 322 1.83 5.92 0.87
N TYR A 323 1.67 6.74 1.91
CA TYR A 323 1.27 8.16 1.83
C TYR A 323 2.18 9.00 0.92
N LEU A 324 3.40 8.54 0.66
CA LEU A 324 4.33 9.19 -0.27
C LEU A 324 4.13 8.81 -1.73
N CYS A 325 3.36 7.76 -2.04
CA CYS A 325 3.25 7.27 -3.41
C CYS A 325 2.41 8.22 -4.29
N HIS A 326 2.87 8.42 -5.53
CA HIS A 326 2.20 9.22 -6.55
C HIS A 326 2.37 8.58 -7.92
N GLU A 327 1.41 8.75 -8.83
CA GLU A 327 1.44 8.18 -10.18
C GLU A 327 2.72 8.55 -10.95
N SER A 328 3.22 9.78 -10.75
CA SER A 328 4.37 10.31 -11.50
C SER A 328 5.71 9.60 -11.23
N TYR A 329 5.86 8.90 -10.10
CA TYR A 329 7.15 8.28 -9.74
C TYR A 329 7.01 6.90 -9.07
N CYS A 330 5.96 6.69 -8.28
CA CYS A 330 5.75 5.46 -7.51
C CYS A 330 4.28 5.08 -7.56
N TYR A 331 3.83 4.62 -8.73
CA TYR A 331 2.49 4.07 -8.92
C TYR A 331 2.37 2.63 -8.37
N ARG A 332 2.69 2.47 -7.08
CA ARG A 332 2.72 1.17 -6.39
C ARG A 332 1.60 0.98 -5.36
N TYR A 333 0.62 1.87 -5.31
CA TYR A 333 -0.64 1.72 -4.57
C TYR A 333 -1.66 0.82 -5.29
N ARG A 334 -1.19 -0.27 -5.91
CA ARG A 334 -2.01 -1.27 -6.62
C ARG A 334 -1.77 -2.63 -5.99
N CYS A 335 -2.78 -3.50 -5.93
CA CYS A 335 -2.62 -4.82 -5.29
C CYS A 335 -1.50 -5.66 -5.94
N ALA A 336 -1.36 -5.59 -7.27
CA ALA A 336 -0.33 -6.31 -8.02
C ALA A 336 1.08 -5.71 -7.86
N ALA A 337 1.18 -4.45 -7.45
CA ALA A 337 2.45 -3.79 -7.31
C ALA A 337 3.25 -4.43 -6.18
N ARG A 338 4.57 -4.39 -6.32
CA ARG A 338 5.52 -4.96 -5.37
C ARG A 338 6.81 -4.17 -5.41
N SER A 339 7.50 -4.16 -4.28
CA SER A 339 8.83 -3.59 -4.13
C SER A 339 9.57 -4.40 -3.07
N GLN A 340 10.80 -4.00 -2.79
CA GLN A 340 11.64 -4.67 -1.81
C GLN A 340 12.54 -3.70 -1.08
N ASN A 341 13.04 -4.16 0.06
CA ASN A 341 14.13 -3.59 0.82
C ASN A 341 14.88 -4.74 1.50
N THR A 342 16.12 -4.51 1.94
CA THR A 342 16.83 -5.49 2.78
C THR A 342 16.06 -5.71 4.08
N GLU A 343 16.12 -6.91 4.65
CA GLU A 343 15.33 -7.27 5.84
C GLU A 343 15.64 -6.43 7.09
N ASP A 344 16.80 -5.76 7.12
CA ASP A 344 17.25 -4.83 8.16
C ASP A 344 16.96 -3.34 7.87
N SER A 345 16.43 -3.02 6.68
CA SER A 345 16.04 -1.66 6.32
C SER A 345 14.83 -1.19 7.13
N SER A 346 14.78 0.09 7.46
CA SER A 346 13.63 0.75 8.09
C SER A 346 13.39 2.16 7.51
N ALA A 347 12.15 2.63 7.44
CA ALA A 347 11.82 3.96 6.93
C ALA A 347 10.51 4.51 7.51
N GLY A 348 10.34 5.84 7.47
CA GLY A 348 9.16 6.54 7.98
C GLY A 348 7.86 6.38 7.17
N ASN A 349 7.84 5.46 6.20
CA ASN A 349 6.68 5.10 5.41
C ASN A 349 6.52 3.58 5.25
N LEU A 350 7.15 2.79 6.13
CA LEU A 350 7.19 1.33 6.08
C LEU A 350 6.83 0.74 7.45
N GLY A 351 5.75 -0.03 7.46
CA GLY A 351 5.24 -0.80 8.59
C GLY A 351 4.86 -2.22 8.16
N PHE A 352 3.83 -2.79 8.78
CA PHE A 352 3.37 -4.15 8.50
C PHE A 352 2.00 -4.44 9.14
N ARG A 353 1.40 -5.56 8.75
CA ARG A 353 0.27 -6.20 9.43
C ARG A 353 0.55 -7.70 9.59
N CYS A 354 -0.07 -8.36 10.57
CA CYS A 354 0.13 -9.79 10.77
C CYS A 354 -0.97 -10.64 10.12
N ALA A 355 -0.65 -11.91 9.93
CA ALA A 355 -1.53 -12.98 9.50
C ALA A 355 -1.45 -14.16 10.47
N ALA A 356 -2.43 -15.05 10.43
CA ALA A 356 -2.45 -16.29 11.19
C ALA A 356 -3.17 -17.37 10.38
N ASP A 357 -2.78 -18.63 10.57
CA ASP A 357 -3.43 -19.75 9.89
C ASP A 357 -4.85 -19.95 10.45
N ALA A 358 -5.79 -20.35 9.59
CA ALA A 358 -7.09 -20.86 10.03
C ALA A 358 -6.96 -22.38 10.28
N ASP A 359 -7.51 -22.85 11.41
CA ASP A 359 -7.41 -24.24 11.88
C ASP A 359 -8.18 -25.27 11.05
#